data_AF-A0A090QAJ5-F1
#
_entry.id   AF-A0A090QAJ5-F1
#
_cell.length_a   1.000
_cell.length_b   1.000
_cell.length_c   1.000
_cell.angle_alpha   90.00
_cell.angle_beta   90.00
_cell.angle_gamma   90.00
#
_symmetry.space_group_name_H-M   'P 1'
#
loop_
_entity.id
_entity.type
_entity.pdbx_description
1 polymer ?
#
loop_
_entity_poly.entity_id
_entity_poly.type
_entity_poly.pdbx_seq_one_letter_code
_entity_poly.pdbx_strand_id
1 'polypeptide(L)'
;MISWSYYGYQAWAYLFGRTTRTEYTYKILFCVFVVIGSAASLGNVIGFSDAMIFSMMVPNMIGIVLLAPKVKKELNRYMSAIKLKSKAID
;
A
#
# COMPACT_ATOMS: atom_id res chain seq x y z
N MET A 1 -1.72 -12.99 4.97
CA MET A 1 -2.88 -12.86 4.07
C MET A 1 -3.76 -11.65 4.39
N ILE A 2 -4.19 -11.44 5.64
CA ILE A 2 -5.13 -10.36 5.99
C ILE A 2 -4.60 -8.95 5.67
N SER A 3 -3.35 -8.64 6.02
CA SER A 3 -2.75 -7.33 5.73
C SER A 3 -2.68 -7.05 4.22
N TRP A 4 -2.28 -8.06 3.43
CA TRP A 4 -2.21 -7.96 1.97
C TRP A 4 -3.61 -7.82 1.35
N SER A 5 -4.61 -8.49 1.90
CA SER A 5 -6.01 -8.31 1.50
C SER A 5 -6.46 -6.86 1.74
N TYR A 6 -6.11 -6.26 2.89
CA TYR A 6 -6.43 -4.87 3.21
C TYR A 6 -5.76 -3.88 2.25
N TYR A 7 -4.45 -4.02 1.99
CA TYR A 7 -3.74 -3.14 1.06
C TYR A 7 -4.31 -3.24 -0.36
N GLY A 8 -4.61 -4.46 -0.83
CA GLY A 8 -5.25 -4.64 -2.13
C GLY A 8 -6.68 -4.06 -2.18
N TYR A 9 -7.45 -4.13 -1.09
CA TYR A 9 -8.75 -3.48 -1.02
C TYR A 9 -8.64 -1.97 -1.10
N GLN A 10 -7.65 -1.36 -0.44
CA GLN A 10 -7.44 0.09 -0.54
C GLN A 10 -7.09 0.52 -1.96
N ALA A 11 -6.26 -0.25 -2.66
CA ALA A 11 -5.95 0.00 -4.08
C ALA A 11 -7.19 -0.17 -4.96
N TRP A 12 -7.98 -1.22 -4.73
CA TRP A 12 -9.24 -1.47 -5.44
C TRP A 12 -10.27 -0.36 -5.22
N ALA A 13 -10.44 0.08 -3.98
CA ALA A 13 -11.33 1.17 -3.60
C ALA A 13 -10.87 2.53 -4.15
N TYR A 14 -9.56 2.74 -4.32
CA TYR A 14 -9.02 3.92 -4.99
C TYR A 14 -9.41 3.97 -6.47
N LEU A 15 -9.41 2.82 -7.16
CA LEU A 15 -9.75 2.71 -8.59
C LEU A 15 -11.26 2.71 -8.86
N PHE A 16 -12.04 1.99 -8.06
CA PHE A 16 -13.46 1.72 -8.32
C PHE A 16 -14.42 2.39 -7.33
N GLY A 17 -13.88 3.21 -6.41
CA GLY A 17 -14.64 3.91 -5.37
C GLY A 17 -15.01 3.04 -4.17
N ARG A 18 -15.40 3.71 -3.08
CA ARG A 18 -15.81 3.07 -1.81
C ARG A 18 -17.31 2.83 -1.79
N THR A 19 -17.74 1.71 -2.34
CA THR A 19 -19.12 1.24 -2.21
C THR A 19 -19.16 -0.17 -1.64
N THR A 20 -20.25 -0.52 -0.97
CA THR A 20 -20.47 -1.85 -0.40
C THR A 20 -20.38 -2.95 -1.47
N ARG A 21 -20.83 -2.68 -2.70
CA ARG A 21 -20.72 -3.62 -3.83
C ARG A 21 -19.26 -3.86 -4.20
N THR A 22 -18.49 -2.78 -4.38
CA THR A 22 -17.06 -2.84 -4.71
C THR A 22 -16.26 -3.63 -3.67
N GLU A 23 -16.60 -3.48 -2.39
CA GLU A 23 -15.98 -4.23 -1.29
C GLU A 23 -16.25 -5.73 -1.36
N TYR A 24 -17.51 -6.12 -1.51
CA TYR A 24 -17.86 -7.54 -1.59
C TYR A 24 -17.30 -8.19 -2.85
N THR A 25 -17.28 -7.48 -3.99
CA THR A 25 -16.64 -7.97 -5.22
C THR A 25 -15.16 -8.26 -5.00
N TYR A 26 -14.41 -7.35 -4.36
CA TYR A 26 -13.00 -7.56 -4.06
C TYR A 26 -12.79 -8.75 -3.11
N LYS A 27 -13.57 -8.86 -2.04
CA LYS A 27 -13.47 -9.95 -1.07
C LYS A 27 -13.74 -11.32 -1.71
N ILE A 28 -14.77 -11.42 -2.55
CA ILE A 28 -15.10 -12.66 -3.28
C ILE A 28 -13.95 -13.02 -4.21
N LEU A 29 -13.47 -12.06 -5.01
CA LEU A 29 -12.36 -12.27 -5.94
C LEU A 29 -11.10 -12.73 -5.19
N PHE A 30 -10.74 -12.07 -4.09
CA PHE A 30 -9.61 -12.44 -3.24
C PHE A 30 -9.71 -13.88 -2.76
N CYS A 31 -10.87 -14.32 -2.23
CA CYS A 31 -11.07 -15.69 -1.77
C CYS A 31 -10.96 -16.73 -2.90
N VAL A 32 -11.48 -16.42 -4.09
CA VAL A 32 -11.33 -17.30 -5.26
C VAL A 32 -9.86 -17.46 -5.65
N PHE A 33 -9.10 -16.37 -5.70
CA PHE A 33 -7.67 -16.42 -6.00
C PHE A 33 -6.85 -17.15 -4.93
N VAL A 34 -7.28 -17.16 -3.66
CA VAL A 34 -6.64 -17.98 -2.61
C VAL A 34 -6.77 -19.47 -2.93
N VAL A 35 -7.95 -19.93 -3.36
CA VAL A 35 -8.17 -21.33 -3.74
C VAL A 35 -7.32 -21.70 -4.96
N ILE A 36 -7.32 -20.85 -5.99
CA ILE A 36 -6.50 -21.07 -7.21
C ILE A 36 -5.01 -21.10 -6.86
N GLY A 37 -4.54 -20.13 -6.06
CA GLY A 37 -3.15 -20.05 -5.62
C GLY A 37 -2.70 -21.25 -4.80
N SER A 38 -3.62 -21.88 -4.06
CA SER A 38 -3.33 -23.12 -3.31
C SER A 38 -3.07 -24.33 -4.20
N ALA A 39 -3.60 -24.33 -5.43
CA ALA A 39 -3.42 -25.40 -6.41
C ALA A 39 -2.23 -25.17 -7.37
N ALA A 40 -1.65 -23.97 -7.35
CA ALA A 40 -0.53 -23.61 -8.21
C ALA A 40 0.82 -24.08 -7.63
N SER A 41 1.79 -24.39 -8.50
CA SER A 41 3.14 -24.77 -8.08
C SER A 41 3.83 -23.61 -7.36
N LEU A 42 4.51 -23.89 -6.24
CA LEU A 42 5.17 -22.90 -5.39
C LEU A 42 6.12 -21.96 -6.17
N GLY A 43 6.93 -22.51 -7.09
CA GLY A 43 7.87 -21.71 -7.89
C GLY A 43 7.19 -20.65 -8.75
N ASN A 44 6.09 -21.01 -9.42
CA ASN A 44 5.33 -20.06 -10.24
C ASN A 44 4.66 -18.97 -9.37
N VAL A 45 4.17 -19.32 -8.18
CA VAL A 45 3.57 -18.35 -7.24
C VAL A 45 4.59 -17.33 -6.76
N ILE A 46 5.81 -17.78 -6.45
CA ILE A 46 6.90 -16.89 -6.01
C ILE A 46 7.30 -15.97 -7.16
N GLY A 47 7.59 -16.50 -8.34
CA GLY A 47 8.02 -15.69 -9.50
C GLY A 47 6.97 -14.66 -9.92
N PHE A 48 5.68 -15.04 -9.88
CA PHE A 48 4.59 -14.09 -10.13
C PHE A 48 4.52 -13.00 -9.05
N SER A 49 4.63 -13.37 -7.77
CA SER A 49 4.58 -12.42 -6.65
C SER A 49 5.72 -11.40 -6.72
N ASP A 50 6.94 -11.84 -7.04
CA ASP A 50 8.10 -10.96 -7.18
C ASP A 50 7.90 -9.96 -8.34
N ALA A 51 7.39 -10.43 -9.49
CA ALA A 51 7.09 -9.55 -10.62
C ALA A 51 6.02 -8.50 -10.28
N MET A 52 5.00 -8.86 -9.49
CA MET A 52 3.97 -7.92 -9.03
C MET A 52 4.55 -6.88 -8.07
N ILE A 53 5.37 -7.28 -7.10
CA ILE A 53 6.02 -6.36 -6.15
C ILE A 53 6.96 -5.41 -6.90
N PHE A 54 7.74 -5.92 -7.83
CA PHE A 54 8.61 -5.11 -8.68
C PHE A 54 7.80 -4.06 -9.45
N SER A 55 6.68 -4.47 -10.04
CA SER A 55 5.80 -3.57 -10.78
C SER A 55 5.21 -2.46 -9.89
N MET A 56 4.90 -2.74 -8.62
CA MET A 56 4.45 -1.73 -7.66
C MET A 56 5.57 -0.80 -7.18
N MET A 57 6.79 -1.33 -7.05
CA MET A 57 7.97 -0.59 -6.58
C MET A 57 8.36 0.53 -7.55
N VAL A 58 8.37 0.27 -8.86
CA VAL A 58 8.82 1.23 -9.88
C VAL A 58 8.10 2.59 -9.80
N PRO A 59 6.76 2.68 -9.90
CA PRO A 59 6.07 3.96 -9.80
C PRO A 59 6.19 4.60 -8.41
N ASN A 60 6.28 3.79 -7.34
CA ASN A 60 6.46 4.29 -5.98
C ASN A 60 7.82 4.99 -5.80
N MET A 61 8.90 4.39 -6.32
CA MET A 61 10.24 4.99 -6.28
C MET A 61 10.31 6.30 -7.03
N ILE A 62 9.69 6.37 -8.22
CA ILE A 62 9.59 7.61 -8.99
C ILE A 62 8.89 8.69 -8.14
N GLY A 63 7.74 8.35 -7.54
CA GLY A 63 6.99 9.25 -6.68
C GLY A 63 7.81 9.79 -5.49
N ILE A 64 8.58 8.92 -4.83
CA ILE A 64 9.42 9.31 -3.69
C ILE A 64 10.52 10.27 -4.12
N VAL A 65 11.21 10.00 -5.22
CA VAL A 65 12.29 10.88 -5.72
C VAL A 65 11.73 12.28 -6.04
N LEU A 66 10.55 12.35 -6.67
CA LEU A 66 9.88 13.61 -6.99
C LEU A 66 9.39 14.35 -5.73
N LEU A 67 8.90 13.62 -4.72
CA LEU A 67 8.33 14.20 -3.50
C LEU A 67 9.37 14.44 -2.39
N ALA A 68 10.59 13.91 -2.51
CA ALA A 68 11.67 14.04 -1.54
C ALA A 68 11.90 15.48 -1.02
N PRO A 69 11.98 16.53 -1.86
CA PRO A 69 12.17 17.91 -1.37
C PRO A 69 10.97 18.40 -0.55
N LYS A 70 9.75 18.00 -0.91
CA LYS A 70 8.53 18.36 -0.18
C LYS A 70 8.48 17.65 1.17
N VAL A 71 8.81 16.37 1.21
CA VAL A 71 8.90 15.58 2.45
C VAL A 71 9.93 16.19 3.40
N LYS A 72 11.11 16.60 2.91
CA LYS A 72 12.12 17.27 3.72
C LYS A 72 11.61 18.57 4.36
N LYS A 73 10.87 19.39 3.60
CA LYS A 73 10.25 20.62 4.12
C LYS A 73 9.24 20.32 5.23
N GLU A 74 8.34 19.36 5.00
CA GLU A 74 7.31 18.98 5.98
C GLU A 74 7.92 18.35 7.24
N LEU A 75 8.96 17.53 7.09
CA LEU A 75 9.68 16.93 8.22
C LEU A 75 10.31 18.00 9.12
N ASN A 76 10.97 19.00 8.52
CA ASN A 76 11.55 20.11 9.28
C ASN A 76 10.47 20.90 10.02
N ARG A 77 9.34 21.17 9.36
CA ARG A 77 8.18 21.85 9.98
C ARG A 77 7.64 21.07 11.18
N TYR A 78 7.45 19.76 11.01
CA TYR A 78 6.97 18.87 12.06
C TYR A 78 7.92 18.82 13.26
N MET A 79 9.23 18.68 13.00
CA MET A 79 10.24 18.63 14.05
C MET A 79 10.34 19.95 14.83
N SER A 80 10.23 21.09 14.17
CA SER A 80 10.17 22.40 14.85
C SER A 80 8.94 22.53 15.74
N ALA A 81 7.76 22.06 15.28
CA ALA A 81 6.53 22.11 16.06
C ALA A 81 6.61 21.25 17.34
N ILE A 82 7.19 20.05 17.25
CA ILE A 82 7.40 19.18 18.42
C ILE A 82 8.34 19.85 19.43
N LYS A 83 9.45 20.43 18.97
CA LYS A 83 10.41 21.12 19.86
C LYS A 83 9.78 22.31 20.58
N LEU A 84 8.94 23.08 19.88
CA LEU A 84 8.20 24.21 20.46
C LEU A 84 7.20 23.74 21.52
N LYS A 85 6.46 22.65 21.25
CA LYS A 85 5.53 22.06 22.22
C LYS A 85 6.25 21.55 23.47
N SER A 86 7.41 20.89 23.32
CA SER A 86 8.23 20.43 24.46
C SER A 86 8.61 21.59 25.36
N LYS A 87 9.12 22.69 24.78
CA LYS A 87 9.57 23.87 25.51
C LYS A 87 8.45 24.66 26.19
N ALA A 88 7.19 24.44 25.80
CA ALA A 88 6.01 25.10 26.40
C ALA A 88 5.41 24.29 27.57
N ILE A 89 5.87 23.05 27.78
CA ILE A 89 5.43 22.17 28.87
C ILE A 89 6.42 22.24 30.05
N ASP A 90 7.67 22.63 29.78
CA ASP A 90 8.69 23.01 30.78
C ASP A 90 8.44 24.42 31.34
#